data_AF-A0A377XH14-F1
#
_entry.id   AF-A0A377XH14-F1
#
_cell.length_a   1.000
_cell.length_b   1.000
_cell.length_c   1.000
_cell.angle_alpha   90.00
_cell.angle_beta   90.00
_cell.angle_gamma   90.00
#
_symmetry.space_group_name_H-M   'P 1'
#
loop_
_entity.id
_entity.type
_entity.pdbx_description
1 polymer ?
#
loop_
_entity_poly.entity_id
_entity_poly.type
_entity_poly.pdbx_seq_one_letter_code
_entity_poly.pdbx_strand_id
1 'polypeptide(L)' 'MKIYLLDDGKRSEFAVFAADVGVGYITRNDNKHAQSGEP' A
#
# COMPACT_ATOMS: atom_id res chain seq x y z
N MET A 1 -0.26 12.37 16.58
CA MET A 1 0.50 11.71 15.49
C MET A 1 -0.39 10.65 14.87
N LYS A 2 -0.50 10.54 13.54
CA LYS A 2 -1.28 9.50 12.86
C LYS A 2 -0.33 8.66 12.01
N ILE A 3 -0.40 7.34 12.13
CA ILE A 3 0.44 6.39 11.38
C ILE A 3 -0.40 5.72 10.29
N TYR A 4 0.21 5.59 9.11
CA TYR A 4 -0.42 5.01 7.93
C TYR A 4 0.50 3.98 7.28
N LEU A 5 -0.08 2.85 6.87
CA LEU A 5 0.54 1.85 6.02
C LEU A 5 0.21 2.16 4.55
N LEU A 6 1.25 2.32 3.73
CA LEU A 6 1.14 2.59 2.30
C LEU A 6 1.43 1.30 1.52
N ASP A 7 0.44 0.76 0.82
CA ASP A 7 0.57 -0.43 -0.03
C ASP A 7 0.46 -0.06 -1.53
N ASP A 8 1.56 -0.28 -2.26
CA ASP A 8 1.66 -0.04 -3.71
C ASP A 8 1.34 -1.28 -4.55
N GLY A 9 0.99 -2.40 -3.91
CA GLY A 9 0.70 -3.65 -4.58
C GLY A 9 -0.39 -4.39 -3.86
N LYS A 10 -1.66 -4.01 -4.11
CA LYS A 10 -2.92 -4.59 -3.60
C LYS A 10 -2.77 -5.98 -2.96
N ARG A 11 -2.32 -6.04 -1.71
CA ARG A 11 -2.24 -7.29 -0.93
C ARG A 11 -3.24 -7.20 0.21
N SER A 12 -4.21 -8.11 0.20
CA SER A 12 -5.26 -8.18 1.22
C SER A 12 -4.70 -8.32 2.64
N GLU A 13 -3.54 -8.95 2.79
CA GLU A 13 -2.86 -9.19 4.06
C GLU A 13 -2.44 -7.88 4.75
N PHE A 14 -2.08 -6.85 3.99
CA PHE A 14 -1.68 -5.55 4.53
C PHE A 14 -2.87 -4.78 5.09
N ALA A 15 -4.04 -4.92 4.47
CA ALA A 15 -5.28 -4.33 4.96
C ALA A 15 -5.71 -4.98 6.29
N VAL A 16 -5.62 -6.31 6.39
CA VAL A 16 -5.92 -7.06 7.62
C VAL A 16 -4.97 -6.66 8.74
N PHE A 17 -3.66 -6.62 8.45
CA PHE A 17 -2.66 -6.21 9.43
C PHE A 17 -2.89 -4.79 9.94
N ALA A 18 -3.17 -3.83 9.05
CA ALA A 18 -3.42 -2.44 9.44
C ALA A 18 -4.64 -2.31 10.37
N ALA A 19 -5.69 -3.10 10.13
CA ALA A 19 -6.86 -3.16 11.01
C ALA A 19 -6.52 -3.78 12.38
N ASP A 20 -5.73 -4.85 12.42
CA ASP A 20 -5.33 -5.55 13.65
C ASP A 20 -4.51 -4.65 14.58
N VAL A 21 -3.56 -3.88 14.03
CA VAL A 21 -2.70 -2.98 14.81
C VAL A 21 -3.27 -1.56 14.98
N GLY A 22 -4.44 -1.27 14.39
CA GLY A 22 -5.15 0.00 14.55
C GLY A 22 -4.52 1.19 13.83
N VAL A 23 -3.89 0.99 12.66
CA VAL A 23 -3.30 2.05 11.83
C VAL A 23 -4.10 2.28 10.56
N GLY A 24 -3.98 3.49 9.99
CA GLY A 24 -4.63 3.79 8.71
C GLY A 24 -4.00 2.99 7.57
N TYR A 25 -4.79 2.61 6.58
CA TYR A 25 -4.34 1.85 5.40
C TYR A 25 -4.67 2.63 4.12
N ILE A 26 -3.68 2.82 3.24
CA ILE A 26 -3.83 3.52 1.96
C ILE A 26 -3.22 2.64 0.88
N THR A 27 -4.01 2.30 -0.15
CA THR A 27 -3.56 1.56 -1.33
C THR A 27 -3.63 2.42 -2.58
N ARG A 28 -2.67 2.26 -3.50
CA ARG A 28 -2.72 2.87 -4.84
C ARG A 28 -3.29 1.86 -5.83
N ASN A 29 -4.25 2.31 -6.64
CA ASN A 29 -4.87 1.50 -7.69
C ASN A 29 -4.08 1.56 -9.02
N ASP A 30 -3.06 2.40 -9.10
CA ASP A 30 -2.50 2.91 -10.34
C ASP A 30 -0.99 2.70 -10.38
N ASN A 31 -0.54 1.52 -10.77
CA ASN A 31 0.90 1.26 -11.02
C ASN A 31 1.36 1.91 -12.35
N LYS A 32 0.77 3.06 -12.73
CA LYS A 32 0.97 3.71 -14.05
C LYS A 32 2.37 4.27 -14.26
N HIS A 33 3.23 4.27 -13.24
CA HIS A 33 4.62 4.70 -13.32
C HIS A 33 5.58 3.70 -12.69
N ALA A 34 5.27 2.39 -12.74
CA ALA A 34 6.31 1.40 -12.58
C ALA A 34 7.32 1.61 -13.72
N GLN A 35 8.42 2.26 -13.37
CA GLN A 35 9.54 2.60 -14.21
C GLN A 35 10.13 1.31 -14.77
N SER A 36 9.58 0.84 -15.89
CA SER A 36 10.26 -0.08 -16.79
C SER A 36 11.44 0.68 -17.38
N GLY A 37 12.52 0.77 -16.61
CA GLY A 37 13.82 1.12 -17.12
C GLY A 37 14.31 -0.06 -17.96
N GLU A 38 14.04 0.01 -19.26
CA GLU A 38 14.73 -0.72 -20.35
C GLU A 38 15.10 0.40 -21.34
N PRO A 39 16.37 0.52 -21.74
CA PRO A 39 17.03 -0.44 -22.66
C PRO A 39 18.27 -1.14 -22.12
#